data_AF-A0A5P2C7F1-F1
#
_entry.id   AF-A0A5P2C7F1-F1
#
_cell.length_a   1.000
_cell.length_b   1.000
_cell.length_c   1.000
_cell.angle_alpha   90.00
_cell.angle_beta   90.00
_cell.angle_gamma   90.00
#
_symmetry.space_group_name_H-M   'P 1'
#
loop_
_entity.id
_entity.type
_entity.pdbx_description
1 polymer ?
#
loop_
_entity_poly.entity_id
_entity_poly.type
_entity_poly.pdbx_seq_one_letter_code
_entity_poly.pdbx_strand_id
1 'polypeptide(L)'
;MTDWTQVVDAHGAVGRVPLLLDQVEREEVPEAWDELWDRLCLHGETVSAASFAALPRLAALAPACAQALELACAIVRGTLRHPDGEALLAGCPNEVARLRELVDQRLRMRPADYNRLFGDLLALAGQYHWSDSLGDFTDDFYAASCPGCEAAVTIAVGDHGCYAAIRDWDQGDIARRSLRPAPAEELRDPGRWMHATAGRDGQQQLAEGIRHIFGRAECPACASVFDIAEAHTTANLPPALETY
;
A
#
# COMPACT_ATOMS: atom_id res chain seq x y z
N MET A 1 -27.32 -5.23 -3.42
CA MET A 1 -27.51 -6.06 -2.21
C MET A 1 -26.80 -7.37 -2.49
N THR A 2 -25.74 -7.69 -1.74
CA THR A 2 -24.89 -8.87 -1.99
C THR A 2 -25.64 -10.15 -1.60
N ASP A 3 -25.63 -11.15 -2.49
CA ASP A 3 -26.14 -12.49 -2.17
C ASP A 3 -25.08 -13.28 -1.38
N TRP A 4 -25.12 -13.13 -0.06
CA TRP A 4 -24.20 -13.78 0.87
C TRP A 4 -24.32 -15.31 0.94
N THR A 5 -25.30 -15.91 0.25
CA THR A 5 -25.45 -17.37 0.17
C THR A 5 -24.54 -18.01 -0.88
N GLN A 6 -23.84 -17.19 -1.68
CA GLN A 6 -22.91 -17.65 -2.71
C GLN A 6 -21.48 -17.11 -2.51
N VAL A 7 -21.29 -16.21 -1.55
CA VAL A 7 -20.00 -15.55 -1.30
C VAL A 7 -19.20 -16.36 -0.29
N VAL A 8 -18.05 -16.85 -0.75
CA VAL A 8 -17.13 -17.70 0.00
C VAL A 8 -16.08 -16.81 0.69
N ASP A 9 -15.84 -17.06 1.98
CA ASP A 9 -14.78 -16.42 2.77
C ASP A 9 -13.43 -17.14 2.65
N ALA A 10 -12.40 -16.62 3.32
CA ALA A 10 -11.05 -17.19 3.26
C ALA A 10 -10.94 -18.64 3.78
N HIS A 11 -11.93 -19.11 4.55
CA HIS A 11 -12.00 -20.48 5.08
C HIS A 11 -12.88 -21.41 4.23
N GLY A 12 -13.41 -20.93 3.11
CA GLY A 12 -14.33 -21.70 2.27
C GLY A 12 -15.77 -21.73 2.80
N ALA A 13 -16.09 -20.93 3.82
CA ALA A 13 -17.43 -20.88 4.42
C ALA A 13 -18.31 -19.80 3.79
N VAL A 14 -19.62 -19.98 3.90
CA VAL A 14 -20.64 -19.07 3.36
C VAL A 14 -21.56 -18.62 4.48
N GLY A 15 -22.03 -17.36 4.45
CA GLY A 15 -23.08 -16.85 5.34
C GLY A 15 -22.65 -16.50 6.77
N ARG A 16 -21.43 -16.81 7.21
CA ARG A 16 -20.95 -16.44 8.56
C ARG A 16 -20.57 -14.96 8.68
N VAL A 17 -19.95 -14.39 7.65
CA VAL A 17 -19.52 -12.97 7.60
C VAL A 17 -20.69 -12.00 7.91
N PRO A 18 -21.88 -12.11 7.28
CA PRO A 18 -23.02 -11.26 7.62
C PRO A 18 -23.43 -11.28 9.08
N LEU A 19 -23.39 -12.46 9.72
CA LEU A 19 -23.78 -12.62 11.12
C LEU A 19 -22.78 -11.91 12.04
N LEU A 20 -21.49 -11.99 11.71
CA LEU A 20 -20.45 -11.27 12.45
C LEU A 20 -20.56 -9.76 12.24
N LEU A 21 -20.83 -9.30 11.01
CA LEU A 21 -21.07 -7.88 10.73
C LEU A 21 -22.29 -7.36 11.50
N ASP A 22 -23.40 -8.13 11.55
CA ASP A 22 -24.57 -7.79 12.37
C ASP A 22 -24.26 -7.70 13.87
N GLN A 23 -23.32 -8.53 14.35
CA GLN A 23 -22.91 -8.55 15.74
C GLN A 23 -22.10 -7.30 16.10
N VAL A 24 -21.05 -7.00 15.31
CA VAL A 24 -20.18 -5.84 15.56
C VAL A 24 -20.87 -4.49 15.33
N GLU A 25 -21.97 -4.46 14.56
CA GLU A 25 -22.81 -3.27 14.41
C GLU A 25 -23.64 -2.95 15.66
N ARG A 26 -24.00 -3.97 16.45
CA ARG A 26 -24.85 -3.82 17.64
C ARG A 26 -24.02 -3.64 18.90
N GLU A 27 -22.93 -4.38 19.01
CA GLU A 27 -22.13 -4.51 20.23
C GLU A 27 -20.65 -4.56 19.87
N GLU A 28 -19.81 -3.86 20.64
CA GLU A 28 -18.35 -3.98 20.53
C GLU A 28 -17.89 -5.29 21.19
N VAL A 29 -17.94 -6.39 20.42
CA VAL A 29 -17.49 -7.72 20.86
C VAL A 29 -16.11 -8.01 20.23
N PRO A 30 -15.01 -7.99 21.01
CA PRO A 30 -13.65 -8.19 20.49
C PRO A 30 -13.50 -9.49 19.71
N GLU A 31 -14.08 -10.59 20.21
CA GLU A 31 -13.98 -11.90 19.59
C GLU A 31 -14.65 -11.96 18.20
N ALA A 32 -15.70 -11.15 17.99
CA ALA A 32 -16.36 -11.05 16.69
C ALA A 32 -15.49 -10.29 15.68
N TRP A 33 -14.72 -9.30 16.14
CA TRP A 33 -13.73 -8.63 15.31
C TRP A 33 -12.57 -9.54 14.95
N ASP A 34 -12.04 -10.31 15.90
CA ASP A 34 -10.96 -11.28 15.63
C ASP A 34 -11.39 -12.31 14.58
N GLU A 35 -12.61 -12.84 14.67
CA GLU A 35 -13.14 -13.77 13.67
C GLU A 35 -13.39 -13.08 12.31
N LEU A 36 -13.83 -11.81 12.29
CA LEU A 36 -13.96 -11.04 11.04
C LEU A 36 -12.60 -10.84 10.36
N TRP A 37 -11.57 -10.48 11.13
CA TRP A 37 -10.21 -10.34 10.63
C TRP A 37 -9.73 -11.63 9.99
N ASP A 38 -9.87 -12.75 10.70
CA ASP A 38 -9.43 -14.06 10.23
C ASP A 38 -10.17 -14.51 8.95
N ARG A 39 -11.46 -14.21 8.82
CA ARG A 39 -12.27 -14.59 7.65
C ARG A 39 -12.12 -13.67 6.44
N LEU A 40 -11.92 -12.36 6.65
CA LEU A 40 -11.90 -11.36 5.59
C LEU A 40 -10.47 -10.98 5.17
N CYS A 41 -9.49 -11.10 6.04
CA CYS A 41 -8.09 -10.81 5.78
C CYS A 41 -7.23 -11.89 6.43
N LEU A 42 -7.23 -13.10 5.86
CA LEU A 42 -6.47 -14.23 6.40
C LEU A 42 -4.97 -13.87 6.43
N HIS A 43 -4.36 -14.03 7.60
CA HIS A 43 -3.00 -13.56 7.91
C HIS A 43 -2.73 -12.08 7.61
N GLY A 44 -3.77 -11.23 7.65
CA GLY A 44 -3.67 -9.78 7.48
C GLY A 44 -3.57 -9.29 6.03
N GLU A 45 -3.39 -10.19 5.06
CA GLU A 45 -3.08 -9.81 3.67
C GLU A 45 -3.90 -10.58 2.62
N THR A 46 -4.44 -11.75 2.97
CA THR A 46 -5.14 -12.61 2.00
C THR A 46 -6.64 -12.33 2.05
N VAL A 47 -7.17 -11.83 0.94
CA VAL A 47 -8.57 -11.43 0.81
C VAL A 47 -9.35 -12.40 -0.09
N SER A 48 -10.67 -12.38 0.03
CA SER A 48 -11.62 -13.21 -0.71
C SER A 48 -12.75 -12.34 -1.27
N ALA A 49 -13.64 -12.92 -2.06
CA ALA A 49 -14.85 -12.24 -2.51
C ALA A 49 -15.70 -11.71 -1.32
N ALA A 50 -15.72 -12.42 -0.18
CA ALA A 50 -16.39 -11.98 1.04
C ALA A 50 -15.83 -10.68 1.61
N SER A 51 -14.52 -10.47 1.46
CA SER A 51 -13.81 -9.27 1.90
C SER A 51 -14.34 -8.04 1.19
N PHE A 52 -14.37 -8.05 -0.14
CA PHE A 52 -14.88 -6.93 -0.92
C PHE A 52 -16.39 -6.72 -0.71
N ALA A 53 -17.16 -7.80 -0.57
CA ALA A 53 -18.58 -7.74 -0.26
C ALA A 53 -18.89 -7.07 1.10
N ALA A 54 -17.96 -7.12 2.06
CA ALA A 54 -18.10 -6.50 3.37
C ALA A 54 -17.80 -4.99 3.37
N LEU A 55 -17.08 -4.47 2.36
CA LEU A 55 -16.62 -3.07 2.31
C LEU A 55 -17.73 -2.04 2.53
N PRO A 56 -18.94 -2.16 1.94
CA PRO A 56 -19.99 -1.17 2.19
C PRO A 56 -20.42 -1.07 3.65
N ARG A 57 -20.49 -2.21 4.37
CA ARG A 57 -20.85 -2.22 5.79
C ARG A 57 -19.70 -1.69 6.65
N LEU A 58 -18.47 -2.11 6.36
CA LEU A 58 -17.28 -1.61 7.08
C LEU A 58 -17.09 -0.09 6.89
N ALA A 59 -17.28 0.42 5.67
CA ALA A 59 -17.21 1.85 5.37
C ALA A 59 -18.33 2.67 6.06
N ALA A 60 -19.50 2.06 6.30
CA ALA A 60 -20.56 2.70 7.08
C ALA A 60 -20.19 2.82 8.57
N LEU A 61 -19.48 1.84 9.13
CA LEU A 61 -19.04 1.80 10.52
C LEU A 61 -17.76 2.59 10.81
N ALA A 62 -16.88 2.69 9.82
CA ALA A 62 -15.56 3.32 9.92
C ALA A 62 -15.50 4.71 10.62
N PRO A 63 -16.49 5.62 10.48
CA PRO A 63 -16.43 6.91 11.19
C PRO A 63 -16.49 6.80 12.72
N ALA A 64 -17.13 5.75 13.24
CA ALA A 64 -17.32 5.54 14.68
C ALA A 64 -16.48 4.38 15.23
N CYS A 65 -16.00 3.48 14.38
CA CYS A 65 -15.28 2.28 14.76
C CYS A 65 -13.92 2.19 14.06
N ALA A 66 -12.84 2.30 14.84
CA ALA A 66 -11.48 2.21 14.31
C ALA A 66 -11.16 0.83 13.70
N GLN A 67 -11.68 -0.26 14.30
CA GLN A 67 -11.51 -1.62 13.78
C GLN A 67 -12.16 -1.79 12.41
N ALA A 68 -13.32 -1.17 12.18
CA ALA A 68 -13.99 -1.20 10.87
C ALA A 68 -13.17 -0.47 9.80
N LEU A 69 -12.60 0.70 10.13
CA LEU A 69 -11.73 1.44 9.23
C LEU A 69 -10.46 0.63 8.91
N GLU A 70 -9.82 0.07 9.93
CA GLU A 70 -8.59 -0.70 9.79
C GLU A 70 -8.78 -1.96 8.94
N LEU A 71 -9.86 -2.71 9.19
CA LEU A 71 -10.20 -3.89 8.41
C LEU A 71 -10.54 -3.53 6.96
N ALA A 72 -11.32 -2.47 6.74
CA ALA A 72 -11.62 -2.00 5.38
C ALA A 72 -10.34 -1.62 4.61
N CYS A 73 -9.41 -0.91 5.25
CA CYS A 73 -8.12 -0.58 4.66
C CYS A 73 -7.29 -1.84 4.36
N ALA A 74 -7.30 -2.84 5.25
CA ALA A 74 -6.59 -4.11 5.03
C ALA A 74 -7.12 -4.86 3.81
N ILE A 75 -8.44 -4.88 3.63
CA ILE A 75 -9.08 -5.48 2.46
C ILE A 75 -8.61 -4.79 1.18
N VAL A 76 -8.57 -3.45 1.17
CA VAL A 76 -8.11 -2.67 0.01
C VAL A 76 -6.62 -2.88 -0.27
N ARG A 77 -5.76 -3.03 0.75
CA ARG A 77 -4.35 -3.39 0.56
C ARG A 77 -4.18 -4.76 -0.11
N GLY A 78 -5.04 -5.72 0.26
CA GLY A 78 -5.04 -7.06 -0.33
C GLY A 78 -5.52 -7.13 -1.79
N THR A 79 -5.90 -6.02 -2.43
CA THR A 79 -6.52 -6.01 -3.77
C THR A 79 -5.69 -6.76 -4.81
N LEU A 80 -4.39 -6.51 -4.91
CA LEU A 80 -3.52 -7.17 -5.91
C LEU A 80 -3.28 -8.66 -5.63
N ARG A 81 -3.66 -9.15 -4.44
CA ARG A 81 -3.50 -10.56 -4.04
C ARG A 81 -4.70 -11.42 -4.44
N HIS A 82 -5.77 -10.80 -4.94
CA HIS A 82 -6.94 -11.48 -5.44
C HIS A 82 -7.06 -11.30 -6.97
N PRO A 83 -7.25 -12.38 -7.76
CA PRO A 83 -7.31 -12.30 -9.23
C PRO A 83 -8.32 -11.27 -9.76
N ASP A 84 -9.51 -11.21 -9.15
CA ASP A 84 -10.58 -10.27 -9.52
C ASP A 84 -10.65 -9.04 -8.60
N GLY A 85 -9.61 -8.79 -7.78
CA GLY A 85 -9.64 -7.79 -6.71
C GLY A 85 -10.01 -6.39 -7.20
N GLU A 86 -9.38 -5.92 -8.28
CA GLU A 86 -9.66 -4.59 -8.85
C GLU A 86 -11.10 -4.48 -9.37
N ALA A 87 -11.60 -5.53 -10.04
CA ALA A 87 -12.98 -5.56 -10.55
C ALA A 87 -14.01 -5.56 -9.41
N LEU A 88 -13.73 -6.30 -8.34
CA LEU A 88 -14.57 -6.34 -7.14
C LEU A 88 -14.56 -4.98 -6.42
N LEU A 89 -13.39 -4.35 -6.30
CA LEU A 89 -13.24 -3.04 -5.67
C LEU A 89 -13.89 -1.92 -6.49
N ALA A 90 -13.86 -2.00 -7.82
CA ALA A 90 -14.53 -1.07 -8.73
C ALA A 90 -16.07 -1.03 -8.53
N GLY A 91 -16.64 -2.06 -7.89
CA GLY A 91 -18.05 -2.08 -7.46
C GLY A 91 -18.37 -1.21 -6.25
N CYS A 92 -17.36 -0.68 -5.54
CA CYS A 92 -17.51 0.09 -4.29
C CYS A 92 -16.81 1.48 -4.34
N PRO A 93 -16.97 2.30 -5.39
CA PRO A 93 -16.17 3.52 -5.55
C PRO A 93 -16.49 4.59 -4.50
N ASN A 94 -17.75 4.66 -4.05
CA ASN A 94 -18.18 5.63 -3.03
C ASN A 94 -17.63 5.26 -1.65
N GLU A 95 -17.61 3.97 -1.34
CA GLU A 95 -17.06 3.41 -0.11
C GLU A 95 -15.55 3.68 -0.04
N VAL A 96 -14.81 3.41 -1.12
CA VAL A 96 -13.37 3.70 -1.22
C VAL A 96 -13.10 5.19 -1.07
N ALA A 97 -13.87 6.06 -1.74
CA ALA A 97 -13.72 7.51 -1.60
C ALA A 97 -13.95 7.98 -0.16
N ARG A 98 -14.98 7.45 0.51
CA ARG A 98 -15.29 7.77 1.91
C ARG A 98 -14.19 7.29 2.85
N LEU A 99 -13.70 6.06 2.68
CA LEU A 99 -12.58 5.53 3.47
C LEU A 99 -11.33 6.40 3.29
N ARG A 100 -11.03 6.83 2.06
CA ARG A 100 -9.91 7.71 1.75
C ARG A 100 -9.98 9.03 2.51
N GLU A 101 -11.16 9.65 2.55
CA GLU A 101 -11.39 10.88 3.32
C GLU A 101 -11.20 10.68 4.83
N LEU A 102 -11.70 9.57 5.38
CA LEU A 102 -11.54 9.24 6.80
C LEU A 102 -10.07 9.01 7.17
N VAL A 103 -9.32 8.29 6.32
CA VAL A 103 -7.88 8.08 6.53
C VAL A 103 -7.11 9.40 6.43
N ASP A 104 -7.36 10.25 5.43
CA ASP A 104 -6.71 11.56 5.31
C ASP A 104 -6.98 12.45 6.52
N GLN A 105 -8.22 12.45 7.05
CA GLN A 105 -8.55 13.17 8.27
C GLN A 105 -7.77 12.64 9.48
N ARG A 106 -7.62 11.32 9.60
CA ARG A 106 -6.87 10.70 10.71
C ARG A 106 -5.38 11.00 10.61
N LEU A 107 -4.78 11.00 9.42
CA LEU A 107 -3.37 11.36 9.22
C LEU A 107 -3.04 12.78 9.67
N ARG A 108 -3.96 13.74 9.45
CA ARG A 108 -3.80 15.13 9.93
C ARG A 108 -3.70 15.24 11.45
N MET A 109 -4.22 14.25 12.18
CA MET A 109 -4.09 14.18 13.64
C MET A 109 -2.72 13.65 14.09
N ARG A 110 -1.84 13.25 13.16
CA ARG A 110 -0.48 12.76 13.39
C ARG A 110 -0.43 11.61 14.40
N PRO A 111 -1.16 10.51 14.13
CA PRO A 111 -1.20 9.38 15.03
C PRO A 111 0.16 8.66 15.06
N ALA A 112 0.39 7.87 16.10
CA ALA A 112 1.65 7.12 16.27
C ALA A 112 1.89 6.11 15.13
N ASP A 113 0.82 5.55 14.56
CA ASP A 113 0.85 4.61 13.44
C ASP A 113 0.73 5.31 12.07
N TYR A 114 1.28 6.54 11.95
CA TYR A 114 1.16 7.36 10.74
C TYR A 114 1.53 6.61 9.46
N ASN A 115 2.68 5.92 9.43
CA ASN A 115 3.17 5.25 8.21
C ASN A 115 2.23 4.14 7.74
N ARG A 116 1.65 3.39 8.69
CA ARG A 116 0.63 2.38 8.39
C ARG A 116 -0.60 3.01 7.72
N LEU A 117 -1.13 4.08 8.32
CA LEU A 117 -2.28 4.81 7.75
C LEU A 117 -1.95 5.52 6.43
N PHE A 118 -0.69 5.93 6.23
CA PHE A 118 -0.24 6.50 4.97
C PHE A 118 -0.25 5.42 3.89
N GLY A 119 0.24 4.21 4.18
CA GLY A 119 0.07 3.03 3.32
C GLY A 119 -1.40 2.76 2.99
N ASP A 120 -2.29 2.78 3.98
CA ASP A 120 -3.73 2.64 3.78
C ASP A 120 -4.28 3.68 2.77
N LEU A 121 -3.85 4.94 2.90
CA LEU A 121 -4.23 6.02 2.00
C LEU A 121 -3.74 5.77 0.55
N LEU A 122 -2.54 5.21 0.39
CA LEU A 122 -1.98 4.84 -0.91
C LEU A 122 -2.81 3.74 -1.58
N ALA A 123 -3.16 2.68 -0.84
CA ALA A 123 -3.99 1.60 -1.35
C ALA A 123 -5.39 2.10 -1.76
N LEU A 124 -6.00 2.98 -0.96
CA LEU A 124 -7.27 3.63 -1.28
C LEU A 124 -7.18 4.59 -2.48
N ALA A 125 -5.97 5.02 -2.84
CA ALA A 125 -5.68 5.79 -4.06
C ALA A 125 -5.25 4.91 -5.26
N GLY A 126 -5.33 3.59 -5.14
CA GLY A 126 -4.91 2.64 -6.17
C GLY A 126 -3.39 2.47 -6.30
N GLN A 127 -2.61 3.05 -5.40
CA GLN A 127 -1.15 2.95 -5.38
C GLN A 127 -0.71 1.72 -4.57
N TYR A 128 -1.19 0.53 -4.95
CA TYR A 128 -1.02 -0.70 -4.17
C TYR A 128 0.44 -1.10 -3.98
N HIS A 129 1.26 -1.02 -5.03
CA HIS A 129 2.70 -1.31 -4.97
C HIS A 129 3.44 -0.39 -3.99
N TRP A 130 3.09 0.90 -3.95
CA TRP A 130 3.63 1.81 -2.94
C TRP A 130 3.05 1.52 -1.56
N SER A 131 1.78 1.15 -1.43
CA SER A 131 1.22 0.74 -0.13
C SER A 131 1.91 -0.48 0.46
N ASP A 132 2.42 -1.40 -0.36
CA ASP A 132 3.06 -2.65 0.08
C ASP A 132 4.56 -2.45 0.34
N SER A 133 5.23 -1.59 -0.45
CA SER A 133 6.68 -1.41 -0.38
C SER A 133 7.16 -0.21 0.44
N LEU A 134 6.33 0.82 0.63
CA LEU A 134 6.77 2.08 1.25
C LEU A 134 6.93 1.90 2.76
N GLY A 135 8.16 2.07 3.24
CA GLY A 135 8.47 2.11 4.67
C GLY A 135 8.47 3.53 5.24
N ASP A 136 9.15 3.69 6.35
CA ASP A 136 9.30 4.98 7.04
C ASP A 136 10.59 5.73 6.68
N PHE A 137 11.40 5.13 5.79
CA PHE A 137 12.72 5.60 5.41
C PHE A 137 13.70 5.74 6.58
N THR A 138 13.60 4.89 7.59
CA THR A 138 14.67 4.70 8.59
C THR A 138 15.80 3.84 8.01
N ASP A 139 15.45 2.75 7.31
CA ASP A 139 16.40 1.84 6.66
C ASP A 139 15.72 1.05 5.52
N ASP A 140 15.12 1.76 4.57
CA ASP A 140 14.32 1.12 3.51
C ASP A 140 15.17 0.69 2.32
N PHE A 141 14.83 -0.48 1.78
CA PHE A 141 15.47 -1.05 0.59
C PHE A 141 14.43 -1.38 -0.48
N TYR A 142 14.70 -0.93 -1.70
CA TYR A 142 13.88 -1.22 -2.87
C TYR A 142 14.72 -1.97 -3.90
N ALA A 143 14.20 -3.06 -4.41
CA ALA A 143 14.79 -3.76 -5.55
C ALA A 143 14.32 -3.09 -6.85
N ALA A 144 15.27 -2.75 -7.72
CA ALA A 144 15.00 -2.24 -9.06
C ALA A 144 15.85 -2.96 -10.10
N SER A 145 15.29 -3.19 -11.27
CA SER A 145 16.03 -3.70 -12.43
C SER A 145 16.49 -2.53 -13.29
N CYS A 146 17.79 -2.47 -13.59
CA CYS A 146 18.33 -1.43 -14.45
C CYS A 146 17.79 -1.54 -15.89
N PRO A 147 17.10 -0.53 -16.44
CA PRO A 147 16.55 -0.62 -17.80
C PRO A 147 17.60 -0.77 -18.91
N GLY A 148 18.85 -0.35 -18.67
CA GLY A 148 19.92 -0.41 -19.68
C GLY A 148 20.67 -1.74 -19.77
N CYS A 149 20.74 -2.53 -18.69
CA CYS A 149 21.52 -3.77 -18.65
C CYS A 149 20.89 -4.89 -17.82
N GLU A 150 19.67 -4.69 -17.32
CA GLU A 150 18.88 -5.63 -16.52
C GLU A 150 19.52 -6.05 -15.19
N ALA A 151 20.64 -5.45 -14.80
CA ALA A 151 21.26 -5.71 -13.51
C ALA A 151 20.29 -5.41 -12.36
N ALA A 152 20.22 -6.31 -11.38
CA ALA A 152 19.52 -6.08 -10.12
C ALA A 152 20.27 -5.02 -9.31
N VAL A 153 19.61 -3.91 -9.04
CA VAL A 153 20.13 -2.78 -8.28
C VAL A 153 19.32 -2.64 -7.00
N THR A 154 20.02 -2.57 -5.88
CA THR A 154 19.44 -2.21 -4.59
C THR A 154 19.42 -0.70 -4.45
N ILE A 155 18.26 -0.14 -4.15
CA ILE A 155 18.09 1.27 -3.79
C ILE A 155 17.90 1.34 -2.27
N ALA A 156 18.84 1.94 -1.57
CA ALA A 156 18.77 2.18 -0.13
C ALA A 156 18.39 3.63 0.14
N VAL A 157 17.42 3.86 1.03
CA VAL A 157 17.00 5.19 1.49
C VAL A 157 16.77 5.14 2.99
N GLY A 158 17.59 5.87 3.75
CA GLY A 158 17.38 6.06 5.18
C GLY A 158 18.59 6.64 5.91
N ASP A 159 18.67 6.37 7.22
CA ASP A 159 19.65 6.97 8.13
C ASP A 159 21.10 6.57 7.78
N HIS A 160 21.28 5.45 7.09
CA HIS A 160 22.57 4.93 6.64
C HIS A 160 23.00 5.48 5.26
N GLY A 161 22.24 6.43 4.73
CA GLY A 161 22.49 7.11 3.46
C GLY A 161 21.49 6.73 2.38
N CYS A 162 21.57 7.47 1.27
CA CYS A 162 20.71 7.29 0.10
C CYS A 162 21.57 6.92 -1.12
N TYR A 163 21.54 5.64 -1.53
CA TYR A 163 22.40 5.14 -2.60
C TYR A 163 21.79 4.00 -3.42
N ALA A 164 22.30 3.82 -4.63
CA ALA A 164 22.13 2.63 -5.46
C ALA A 164 23.38 1.73 -5.32
N ALA A 165 23.20 0.41 -5.26
CA ALA A 165 24.28 -0.55 -5.10
C ALA A 165 23.98 -1.88 -5.79
N ILE A 166 25.00 -2.72 -5.95
CA ILE A 166 24.82 -4.15 -6.25
C ILE A 166 24.89 -4.89 -4.92
N ARG A 167 23.93 -5.78 -4.68
CA ARG A 167 23.93 -6.63 -3.48
C ARG A 167 24.85 -7.82 -3.70
N ASP A 168 25.95 -7.84 -2.97
CA ASP A 168 26.83 -9.01 -2.84
C ASP A 168 26.45 -9.79 -1.58
N TRP A 169 26.50 -11.12 -1.67
CA TRP A 169 26.09 -12.00 -0.55
C TRP A 169 27.04 -11.90 0.65
N ASP A 170 28.35 -11.78 0.40
CA ASP A 170 29.38 -11.81 1.44
C ASP A 170 29.77 -10.39 1.89
N GLN A 171 29.73 -9.43 0.97
CA GLN A 171 30.21 -8.06 1.19
C GLN A 171 29.09 -7.04 1.38
N GLY A 172 27.83 -7.45 1.23
CA GLY A 172 26.68 -6.55 1.28
C GLY A 172 26.64 -5.59 0.10
N ASP A 173 26.28 -4.34 0.33
CA ASP A 173 26.10 -3.36 -0.75
C ASP A 173 27.44 -2.81 -1.26
N ILE A 174 27.83 -3.27 -2.44
CA ILE A 174 29.05 -2.86 -3.14
C ILE A 174 28.77 -1.85 -4.26
N ALA A 175 29.84 -1.18 -4.70
CA ALA A 175 29.80 -0.21 -5.82
C ALA A 175 28.77 0.92 -5.64
N ARG A 176 28.60 1.42 -4.40
CA ARG A 176 27.60 2.43 -4.06
C ARG A 176 27.70 3.68 -4.96
N ARG A 177 26.54 4.19 -5.36
CA ARG A 177 26.34 5.43 -6.13
C ARG A 177 25.28 6.27 -5.43
N SER A 178 25.57 7.54 -5.13
CA SER A 178 24.59 8.41 -4.48
C SER A 178 23.34 8.57 -5.35
N LEU A 179 22.17 8.53 -4.72
CA LEU A 179 20.91 8.85 -5.41
C LEU A 179 20.84 10.34 -5.73
N ARG A 180 20.04 10.69 -6.73
CA ARG A 180 19.72 12.07 -7.09
C ARG A 180 18.25 12.31 -6.73
N PRO A 181 17.93 12.90 -5.57
CA PRO A 181 16.55 13.17 -5.20
C PRO A 181 15.90 14.12 -6.20
N ALA A 182 14.61 13.91 -6.47
CA ALA A 182 13.84 14.83 -7.29
C ALA A 182 13.67 16.18 -6.57
N PRO A 183 13.80 17.32 -7.29
CA PRO A 183 13.30 18.60 -6.81
C PRO A 183 11.80 18.51 -6.52
N ALA A 184 11.32 19.13 -5.44
CA ALA A 184 9.93 19.02 -5.01
C ALA A 184 8.95 19.57 -6.07
N GLU A 185 9.39 20.58 -6.82
CA GLU A 185 8.69 21.21 -7.93
C GLU A 185 8.63 20.35 -9.21
N GLU A 186 9.51 19.36 -9.35
CA GLU A 186 9.58 18.46 -10.51
C GLU A 186 8.85 17.13 -10.27
N LEU A 187 8.41 16.86 -9.04
CA LEU A 187 7.63 15.67 -8.71
C LEU A 187 6.34 15.62 -9.54
N ARG A 188 6.07 14.45 -10.11
CA ARG A 188 4.80 14.12 -10.77
C ARG A 188 3.94 13.27 -9.86
N ASP A 189 2.64 13.18 -10.13
CA ASP A 189 1.77 12.26 -9.40
C ASP A 189 2.17 10.80 -9.71
N PRO A 190 2.15 9.87 -8.72
CA PRO A 190 1.67 10.07 -7.36
C PRO A 190 2.67 10.74 -6.40
N GLY A 191 3.97 10.78 -6.73
CA GLY A 191 5.03 11.28 -5.83
C GLY A 191 4.82 12.72 -5.34
N ARG A 192 4.31 13.61 -6.19
CA ARG A 192 3.95 14.99 -5.82
C ARG A 192 2.89 15.03 -4.73
N TRP A 193 1.82 14.25 -4.88
CA TRP A 193 0.75 14.14 -3.89
C TRP A 193 1.25 13.52 -2.58
N MET A 194 2.07 12.47 -2.67
CA MET A 194 2.66 11.82 -1.49
C MET A 194 3.53 12.79 -0.71
N HIS A 195 4.45 13.49 -1.39
CA HIS A 195 5.34 14.48 -0.80
C HIS A 195 4.56 15.63 -0.15
N ALA A 196 3.56 16.16 -0.84
CA ALA A 196 2.72 17.24 -0.31
C ALA A 196 1.92 16.81 0.93
N THR A 197 1.42 15.57 0.94
CA THR A 197 0.66 15.01 2.08
C THR A 197 1.57 14.83 3.29
N ALA A 198 2.74 14.20 3.12
CA ALA A 198 3.73 14.04 4.19
C ALA A 198 4.20 15.40 4.74
N GLY A 199 4.48 16.37 3.86
CA GLY A 199 4.86 17.73 4.24
C GLY A 199 3.78 18.48 5.03
N ARG A 200 2.52 18.42 4.57
CA ARG A 200 1.35 18.98 5.28
C ARG A 200 1.24 18.43 6.70
N ASP A 201 1.48 17.13 6.85
CA ASP A 201 1.32 16.44 8.13
C ASP A 201 2.58 16.48 9.00
N GLY A 202 3.64 17.16 8.55
CA GLY A 202 4.85 17.39 9.32
C GLY A 202 5.83 16.22 9.33
N GLN A 203 5.64 15.22 8.47
CA GLN A 203 6.48 14.03 8.35
C GLN A 203 7.67 14.29 7.42
N GLN A 204 8.68 14.99 7.94
CA GLN A 204 9.83 15.45 7.13
C GLN A 204 10.68 14.30 6.58
N GLN A 205 10.93 13.27 7.39
CA GLN A 205 11.68 12.08 6.95
C GLN A 205 10.96 11.37 5.79
N LEU A 206 9.65 11.17 5.92
CA LEU A 206 8.82 10.60 4.87
C LEU A 206 8.84 11.47 3.59
N ALA A 207 8.69 12.78 3.73
CA ALA A 207 8.73 13.70 2.60
C ALA A 207 10.09 13.66 1.87
N GLU A 208 11.21 13.64 2.60
CA GLU A 208 12.54 13.56 2.00
C GLU A 208 12.82 12.19 1.38
N GLY A 209 12.38 11.11 2.00
CA GLY A 209 12.47 9.77 1.43
C GLY A 209 11.70 9.66 0.11
N ILE A 210 10.49 10.23 0.03
CA ILE A 210 9.69 10.32 -1.21
C ILE A 210 10.48 11.01 -2.32
N ARG A 211 11.23 12.09 -2.04
CA ARG A 211 12.06 12.73 -3.07
C ARG A 211 13.16 11.83 -3.60
N HIS A 212 13.69 10.91 -2.78
CA HIS A 212 14.70 9.95 -3.21
C HIS A 212 14.10 8.82 -4.07
N ILE A 213 13.00 8.21 -3.64
CA ILE A 213 12.37 7.10 -4.39
C ILE A 213 11.68 7.57 -5.69
N PHE A 214 11.24 8.83 -5.77
CA PHE A 214 10.79 9.47 -7.02
C PHE A 214 11.92 10.23 -7.73
N GLY A 215 13.16 10.01 -7.30
CA GLY A 215 14.36 10.56 -7.91
C GLY A 215 14.99 9.60 -8.91
N ARG A 216 16.30 9.79 -9.14
CA ARG A 216 17.08 8.99 -10.10
C ARG A 216 18.21 8.24 -9.43
N ALA A 217 18.48 7.05 -9.95
CA ALA A 217 19.62 6.22 -9.60
C ALA A 217 20.57 6.10 -10.80
N GLU A 218 21.86 5.93 -10.52
CA GLU A 218 22.86 5.53 -11.50
C GLU A 218 23.20 4.06 -11.29
N CYS A 219 23.05 3.23 -12.32
CA CYS A 219 23.34 1.81 -12.23
C CYS A 219 24.84 1.58 -11.97
N PRO A 220 25.24 0.87 -10.90
CA PRO A 220 26.65 0.60 -10.64
C PRO A 220 27.34 -0.26 -11.71
N ALA A 221 26.59 -1.05 -12.49
CA ALA A 221 27.13 -1.96 -13.50
C ALA A 221 27.40 -1.28 -14.85
N CYS A 222 26.48 -0.46 -15.34
CA CYS A 222 26.56 0.13 -16.69
C CYS A 222 26.54 1.66 -16.71
N ALA A 223 26.45 2.30 -15.54
CA ALA A 223 26.37 3.75 -15.35
C ALA A 223 25.15 4.44 -16.01
N SER A 224 24.15 3.68 -16.52
CA SER A 224 22.92 4.28 -16.99
C SER A 224 22.14 4.89 -15.83
N VAL A 225 21.60 6.09 -16.05
CA VAL A 225 20.72 6.76 -15.09
C VAL A 225 19.28 6.41 -15.41
N PHE A 226 18.50 6.03 -14.40
CA PHE A 226 17.09 5.66 -14.55
C PHE A 226 16.22 6.24 -13.42
N ASP A 227 14.92 6.32 -13.67
CA ASP A 227 13.91 6.73 -12.69
C ASP A 227 13.57 5.56 -11.76
N ILE A 228 13.70 5.77 -10.45
CA ILE A 228 13.55 4.71 -9.45
C ILE A 228 12.07 4.29 -9.34
N ALA A 229 11.16 5.25 -9.35
CA ALA A 229 9.74 5.00 -9.21
C ALA A 229 9.19 4.25 -10.44
N GLU A 230 9.63 4.60 -11.64
CA GLU A 230 9.27 3.88 -12.87
C GLU A 230 9.76 2.42 -12.86
N ALA A 231 11.02 2.21 -12.45
CA ALA A 231 11.59 0.87 -12.33
C ALA A 231 10.87 0.03 -11.27
N HIS A 232 10.55 0.63 -10.11
CA HIS A 232 9.79 -0.03 -9.04
C HIS A 232 8.36 -0.37 -9.48
N THR A 233 7.67 0.58 -10.13
CA THR A 233 6.32 0.36 -10.66
C THR A 233 6.29 -0.79 -11.65
N THR A 234 7.25 -0.82 -12.59
CA THR A 234 7.37 -1.88 -13.60
C THR A 234 7.60 -3.26 -12.99
N ALA A 235 8.34 -3.33 -11.88
CA ALA A 235 8.65 -4.59 -11.20
C ALA A 235 7.51 -5.11 -10.30
N ASN A 236 6.66 -4.21 -9.78
CA ASN A 236 5.70 -4.54 -8.71
C ASN A 236 4.23 -4.44 -9.12
N LEU A 237 3.91 -3.80 -10.25
CA LEU A 237 2.57 -3.92 -10.83
C LEU A 237 2.50 -5.11 -11.78
N PRO A 238 1.40 -5.88 -11.76
CA PRO A 238 1.16 -6.85 -12.83
C PRO A 238 1.18 -6.12 -14.17
N PRO A 239 1.76 -6.70 -15.22
CA PRO A 239 1.72 -6.10 -16.56
C PRO A 239 0.26 -5.83 -16.90
N ALA A 240 -0.04 -4.60 -17.34
CA ALA A 240 -1.39 -4.24 -17.75
C ALA A 240 -1.87 -5.32 -18.73
N LEU A 241 -2.94 -6.04 -18.38
CA LEU A 241 -3.56 -7.00 -19.28
C LEU A 241 -3.93 -6.20 -20.53
N GLU A 242 -3.22 -6.44 -21.64
CA GLU A 242 -3.58 -5.91 -22.94
C GLU A 242 -5.03 -6.32 -23.17
N THR A 243 -5.92 -5.34 -23.11
CA THR A 243 -7.34 -5.54 -23.39
C THR A 243 -7.44 -5.70 -24.90
N TYR A 244 -7.47 -6.96 -25.36
CA TYR A 244 -7.79 -7.34 -26.74
C TYR A 244 -9.29 -7.17 -27.02
#